data_AF-A0A1S3EZA7-F1
#
_entry.id   AF-A0A1S3EZA7-F1
#
_cell.length_a   1.000
_cell.length_b   1.000
_cell.length_c   1.000
_cell.angle_alpha   90.00
_cell.angle_beta   90.00
_cell.angle_gamma   90.00
#
_symmetry.space_group_name_H-M   'P 1'
#
loop_
_entity.id
_entity.type
_entity.pdbx_description
1 polymer ?
#
loop_
_entity_poly.entity_id
_entity_poly.type
_entity_poly.pdbx_seq_one_letter_code
_entity_poly.pdbx_strand_id
1 'polypeptide(L)'
;MAATQLQPRLLASLGYWVDKDRSGVISDNELQQALSNGYRLSDQFHDILIRKFDRQGRGQIAFDDFIQGCIVLQRLTDIFRRYDTDQDGWIQVSYEQYLSMVFSIV
;
A
#
# COMPACT_ATOMS: atom_id res chain seq x y z
N MET A 1 -16.14 10.32 -10.90
CA MET A 1 -16.05 9.33 -9.81
C MET A 1 -14.87 9.69 -8.95
N ALA A 2 -15.15 10.32 -7.80
CA ALA A 2 -14.15 10.90 -6.94
C ALA A 2 -13.37 9.79 -6.23
N ALA A 3 -12.05 9.75 -6.44
CA ALA A 3 -11.11 9.15 -5.50
C ALA A 3 -11.20 9.98 -4.22
N THR A 4 -12.23 9.68 -3.42
CA THR A 4 -12.60 10.47 -2.25
C THR A 4 -11.58 10.12 -1.17
N GLN A 5 -10.89 11.15 -0.69
CA GLN A 5 -10.00 11.09 0.46
C GLN A 5 -10.57 10.16 1.53
N LEU A 6 -9.80 9.14 1.92
CA LEU A 6 -10.13 8.34 3.10
C LEU A 6 -10.18 9.30 4.29
N GLN A 7 -11.39 9.57 4.80
CA GLN A 7 -11.60 10.48 5.91
C GLN A 7 -10.76 10.02 7.12
N PRO A 8 -10.21 10.94 7.95
CA PRO A 8 -9.36 10.57 9.10
C PRO A 8 -10.00 9.55 10.07
N ARG A 9 -11.33 9.52 10.15
CA ARG A 9 -12.09 8.54 10.94
C ARG A 9 -12.10 7.14 10.33
N LEU A 10 -12.11 7.04 9.00
CA LEU A 10 -11.97 5.77 8.28
C LEU A 10 -10.55 5.23 8.45
N LEU A 11 -9.54 6.11 8.38
CA LEU A 11 -8.14 5.77 8.63
C LEU A 11 -7.94 5.26 10.06
N ALA A 12 -8.42 5.98 11.09
CA ALA A 12 -8.34 5.52 12.48
C ALA A 12 -9.04 4.16 12.71
N SER A 13 -10.16 3.92 12.02
CA SER A 13 -10.82 2.62 12.08
C SER A 13 -9.98 1.51 11.45
N LEU A 14 -9.30 1.76 10.33
CA LEU A 14 -8.38 0.80 9.70
C LEU A 14 -7.26 0.37 10.63
N GLY A 15 -6.68 1.30 11.40
CA GLY A 15 -5.68 0.97 12.42
C GLY A 15 -6.19 0.00 13.46
N TYR A 16 -7.38 0.27 13.99
CA TYR A 16 -8.02 -0.62 14.95
C TYR A 16 -8.37 -2.00 14.38
N TRP A 17 -8.68 -2.10 13.08
CA TRP A 17 -8.93 -3.39 12.44
C TRP A 17 -7.65 -4.19 12.18
N VAL A 18 -6.50 -3.52 12.04
CA VAL A 18 -5.20 -4.10 11.68
C VAL A 18 -4.35 -4.42 12.91
N ASP A 19 -4.25 -3.49 13.87
CA ASP A 19 -3.58 -3.66 15.16
C ASP A 19 -4.46 -4.54 16.08
N LYS A 20 -4.24 -5.86 16.00
CA LYS A 20 -5.06 -6.87 16.69
C LYS A 20 -4.72 -6.93 18.17
N ASP A 21 -3.46 -6.72 18.50
CA ASP A 21 -2.97 -6.76 19.87
C ASP A 21 -3.10 -5.42 20.60
N ARG A 22 -3.49 -4.35 19.89
CA ARG A 22 -3.64 -2.98 20.40
C ARG A 22 -2.34 -2.42 20.97
N SER A 23 -1.22 -2.83 20.39
CA SER A 23 0.11 -2.36 20.79
C SER A 23 0.35 -0.90 20.40
N GLY A 24 -0.44 -0.36 19.47
CA GLY A 24 -0.27 1.00 18.94
C GLY A 24 0.75 1.09 17.80
N VAL A 25 1.30 -0.06 17.38
CA VAL A 25 2.24 -0.24 16.27
C VAL A 25 1.78 -1.43 15.45
N ILE A 26 2.19 -1.49 14.18
CA ILE A 26 1.81 -2.60 13.31
C ILE A 26 3.03 -3.50 13.14
N SER A 27 2.88 -4.75 13.58
CA SER A 27 3.87 -5.80 13.40
C SER A 27 3.86 -6.36 11.97
N ASP A 28 4.93 -7.05 11.58
CA ASP A 28 5.05 -7.69 10.26
C ASP A 28 3.89 -8.63 9.95
N ASN A 29 3.46 -9.43 10.94
CA ASN A 29 2.34 -10.35 10.80
C ASN A 29 1.02 -9.63 10.58
N GLU A 30 0.78 -8.52 11.29
CA GLU A 30 -0.44 -7.72 11.15
C GLU A 30 -0.47 -7.00 9.81
N LEU A 31 0.67 -6.49 9.35
CA LEU A 31 0.81 -5.91 8.02
C LEU A 31 0.47 -6.93 6.93
N GLN A 32 1.07 -8.12 7.00
CA GLN A 32 0.85 -9.18 6.03
C GLN A 32 -0.63 -9.59 5.98
N GLN A 33 -1.27 -9.75 7.14
CA GLN A 33 -2.70 -10.04 7.21
C GLN A 33 -3.57 -8.91 6.65
N ALA A 34 -3.24 -7.65 6.98
CA ALA A 34 -3.97 -6.48 6.50
C ALA A 34 -3.93 -6.35 4.98
N LEU A 35 -2.74 -6.55 4.39
CA LEU A 35 -2.55 -6.45 2.94
C LEU A 35 -3.11 -7.67 2.20
N SER A 36 -3.03 -8.87 2.77
CA SER A 36 -3.55 -10.11 2.17
C SER A 36 -5.06 -10.04 1.89
N ASN A 37 -5.81 -9.23 2.65
CA ASN A 37 -7.25 -9.05 2.44
C ASN A 37 -7.60 -8.20 1.21
N GLY A 38 -6.64 -7.47 0.63
CA GLY A 38 -6.87 -6.55 -0.50
C GLY A 38 -5.87 -6.65 -1.65
N TYR A 39 -4.72 -7.29 -1.44
CA TYR A 39 -3.63 -7.38 -2.39
C TYR A 39 -3.06 -8.81 -2.44
N ARG A 40 -2.71 -9.27 -3.65
CA ARG A 40 -2.02 -10.55 -3.87
C ARG A 40 -0.53 -10.27 -4.03
N LEU A 41 0.19 -10.19 -2.92
CA LEU A 41 1.62 -9.87 -2.89
C LEU A 41 2.41 -11.10 -2.44
N SER A 42 3.62 -11.26 -2.97
CA SER A 42 4.54 -12.30 -2.49
C SER A 42 5.11 -11.94 -1.12
N ASP A 43 5.54 -12.92 -0.33
CA ASP A 43 6.18 -12.69 0.97
C ASP A 43 7.41 -11.77 0.83
N GLN A 44 8.20 -11.96 -0.22
CA GLN A 44 9.34 -11.09 -0.53
C GLN A 44 8.93 -9.62 -0.73
N PHE A 45 7.76 -9.36 -1.32
CA PHE A 45 7.28 -7.99 -1.51
C PHE A 45 6.78 -7.37 -0.21
N HIS A 46 6.24 -8.18 0.71
CA HIS A 46 5.90 -7.71 2.06
C HIS A 46 7.14 -7.19 2.79
N ASP A 47 8.27 -7.90 2.72
CA ASP A 47 9.54 -7.45 3.31
C ASP A 47 10.02 -6.09 2.74
N ILE A 48 9.82 -5.88 1.44
CA ILE A 48 10.15 -4.61 0.78
C ILE A 48 9.27 -3.48 1.33
N LEU A 49 7.97 -3.73 1.50
CA LEU A 49 7.04 -2.75 2.06
C LEU A 49 7.42 -2.40 3.51
N ILE A 50 7.74 -3.41 4.34
CA ILE A 50 8.17 -3.19 5.73
C ILE A 50 9.40 -2.28 5.75
N ARG A 51 10.45 -2.63 5.01
CA ARG A 51 11.67 -1.80 4.94
C ARG A 51 11.42 -0.39 4.40
N LYS A 52 10.43 -0.22 3.54
CA LYS A 52 10.10 1.07 2.95
C LYS A 52 9.36 1.99 3.92
N PHE A 53 8.55 1.44 4.83
CA PHE A 53 7.71 2.19 5.76
C PHE A 53 8.23 2.17 7.20
N ASP A 54 9.10 1.24 7.57
CA ASP A 54 9.81 1.23 8.86
C ASP A 54 10.90 2.31 8.87
N ARG A 55 10.50 3.54 9.18
CA ARG A 55 11.42 4.68 9.32
C ARG A 55 12.34 4.56 10.53
N GLN A 56 11.98 3.74 11.51
CA GLN A 56 12.69 3.60 12.78
C GLN A 56 13.70 2.43 12.77
N GLY A 57 13.63 1.54 11.77
CA GLY A 57 14.48 0.37 11.63
C GLY A 57 14.28 -0.67 12.73
N ARG A 58 13.08 -0.74 13.31
CA ARG A 58 12.76 -1.60 14.46
C ARG A 58 12.02 -2.88 14.09
N GLY A 59 11.73 -3.09 12.81
CA GLY A 59 10.87 -4.19 12.35
C GLY A 59 9.42 -4.01 12.78
N GLN A 60 9.00 -2.75 12.99
CA GLN A 60 7.63 -2.38 13.36
C GLN A 60 7.29 -1.07 12.66
N ILE A 61 6.07 -0.96 12.15
CA ILE A 61 5.63 0.20 11.40
C ILE A 61 4.71 1.02 12.28
N ALA A 62 5.02 2.31 12.43
CA ALA A 62 4.12 3.23 13.13
C ALA A 62 2.81 3.37 12.35
N PHE A 63 1.72 3.62 13.05
CA PHE A 63 0.40 3.61 12.43
C PHE A 63 0.24 4.64 11.29
N ASP A 64 0.85 5.81 11.45
CA ASP A 64 0.91 6.86 10.43
C ASP A 64 1.71 6.44 9.19
N ASP A 65 2.85 5.76 9.39
CA ASP A 65 3.67 5.21 8.30
C ASP A 65 2.92 4.11 7.53
N PHE A 66 2.17 3.26 8.23
CA PHE A 66 1.31 2.25 7.61
C PHE A 66 0.23 2.88 6.75
N ILE A 67 -0.48 3.90 7.26
CA ILE A 67 -1.49 4.63 6.49
C ILE A 67 -0.87 5.21 5.22
N GLN A 68 0.28 5.88 5.35
CA GLN A 68 0.97 6.44 4.19
C GLN A 68 1.31 5.35 3.17
N GLY A 69 1.76 4.18 3.63
CA GLY A 69 2.04 3.05 2.76
C GLY A 69 0.82 2.50 2.03
N CYS A 70 -0.32 2.35 2.72
CA CYS A 70 -1.56 1.94 2.09
C CYS A 70 -2.04 2.95 1.03
N ILE A 71 -1.92 4.25 1.29
CA ILE A 71 -2.30 5.29 0.33
C ILE A 71 -1.43 5.22 -0.93
N VAL A 72 -0.11 5.06 -0.76
CA VAL A 72 0.83 4.91 -1.88
C VAL A 72 0.52 3.63 -2.66
N LEU A 73 0.35 2.50 -1.99
CA LEU A 73 0.05 1.21 -2.63
C LEU A 73 -1.28 1.24 -3.39
N GLN A 74 -2.30 1.89 -2.85
CA GLN A 74 -3.58 2.11 -3.52
C GLN A 74 -3.41 2.93 -4.79
N ARG A 75 -2.70 4.07 -4.72
CA ARG A 75 -2.47 4.93 -5.91
C ARG A 75 -1.70 4.18 -7.00
N LEU A 76 -0.64 3.47 -6.64
CA LEU A 76 0.15 2.66 -7.57
C LEU A 76 -0.71 1.58 -8.24
N THR A 77 -1.55 0.91 -7.46
CA THR A 77 -2.46 -0.14 -7.96
C THR A 77 -3.53 0.43 -8.89
N ASP A 78 -4.11 1.58 -8.56
CA ASP A 78 -5.10 2.25 -9.39
C ASP A 78 -4.52 2.69 -10.72
N ILE A 79 -3.26 3.15 -10.72
CA ILE A 79 -2.55 3.49 -11.95
C ILE A 79 -2.26 2.22 -12.74
N PHE A 80 -1.69 1.18 -12.12
CA PHE A 80 -1.40 -0.09 -12.78
C PHE A 80 -2.64 -0.67 -13.49
N ARG A 81 -3.79 -0.72 -12.80
CA ARG A 81 -5.06 -1.22 -13.35
C ARG A 81 -5.59 -0.41 -14.54
N ARG A 82 -5.20 0.86 -14.70
CA ARG A 82 -5.58 1.65 -15.90
C ARG A 82 -4.81 1.21 -17.14
N TYR A 83 -3.60 0.68 -16.94
CA TYR A 83 -2.74 0.21 -18.02
C TYR A 83 -2.86 -1.31 -18.26
N ASP A 84 -3.23 -2.08 -17.24
CA ASP A 84 -3.55 -3.51 -17.31
C ASP A 84 -4.99 -3.71 -17.83
N THR A 85 -5.16 -3.57 -19.15
CA THR A 85 -6.48 -3.57 -19.80
C THR A 85 -7.15 -4.94 -19.87
N ASP A 86 -6.35 -6.01 -19.85
CA ASP A 86 -6.78 -7.41 -19.94
C ASP A 86 -6.77 -8.14 -18.59
N GLN A 87 -6.34 -7.46 -17.51
CA GLN A 87 -6.38 -7.95 -16.13
C GLN A 87 -5.55 -9.22 -15.91
N ASP A 88 -4.46 -9.36 -16.66
CA ASP A 88 -3.55 -10.50 -16.57
C ASP A 88 -2.42 -10.28 -15.55
N GLY A 89 -2.31 -9.06 -15.01
CA GLY A 89 -1.28 -8.67 -14.05
C GLY A 89 0.04 -8.24 -14.70
N TRP A 90 0.06 -7.98 -16.01
CA TRP A 90 1.20 -7.48 -16.76
C TRP A 90 0.84 -6.21 -17.52
N ILE A 91 1.82 -5.32 -17.67
CA ILE A 91 1.67 -4.14 -18.51
C ILE A 91 2.86 -4.04 -19.47
N GLN A 92 2.56 -3.67 -20.71
CA GLN A 92 3.58 -3.33 -21.70
C GLN A 92 3.45 -1.84 -22.01
N VAL A 93 4.49 -1.07 -21.68
CA VAL A 93 4.51 0.38 -21.84
C VAL A 93 5.76 0.84 -22.59
N SER A 94 5.62 1.89 -23.39
CA SER A 94 6.76 2.59 -23.99
C SER A 94 7.50 3.42 -22.94
N TYR A 95 8.71 3.88 -23.27
CA TYR A 95 9.50 4.72 -22.37
C TYR A 95 8.76 6.00 -21.91
N GLU A 96 8.09 6.70 -22.83
CA GLU A 96 7.34 7.93 -22.50
C GLU A 96 6.10 7.64 -21.66
N GLN A 97 5.43 6.51 -21.90
CA GLN A 97 4.30 6.07 -21.10
C GLN A 97 4.74 5.73 -19.67
N TYR A 98 5.91 5.08 -19.51
CA TYR A 98 6.50 4.83 -18.21
C TYR A 98 6.80 6.14 -17.46
N LEU A 99 7.45 7.12 -18.11
CA LEU A 99 7.73 8.42 -17.48
C LEU A 99 6.44 9.13 -17.06
N SER A 100 5.42 9.14 -17.92
CA SER A 100 4.11 9.75 -17.63
C SER A 100 3.40 9.05 -16.46
N MET A 101 3.49 7.72 -16.39
CA MET A 101 2.96 6.93 -15.28
C MET A 101 3.62 7.33 -13.97
N VAL A 102 4.95 7.40 -13.94
CA VAL A 102 5.73 7.79 -12.76
C VAL A 102 5.39 9.21 -12.33
N PHE A 103 5.36 10.18 -13.25
CA PHE A 103 5.02 11.57 -12.93
C PHE A 103 3.58 11.76 -12.44
N SER A 104 2.64 10.86 -12.75
CA SER A 104 1.29 10.94 -12.21
C SER A 104 1.19 10.60 -10.71
N ILE A 105 2.26 10.02 -10.14
CA ILE A 105 2.32 9.59 -8.73
C ILE A 105 2.95 10.67 -7.85
N VAL A 106 3.94 11.41 -8.39
CA VAL A 106 4.79 12.37 -7.67
C VAL A 106 4.19 13.76 -7.64
#